data_AF-A0A3D1DH90-F1
#
_entry.id   AF-A0A3D1DH90-F1
#
_cell.length_a   1.000
_cell.length_b   1.000
_cell.length_c   1.000
_cell.angle_alpha   90.00
_cell.angle_beta   90.00
_cell.angle_gamma   90.00
#
_symmetry.space_group_name_H-M   'P 1'
#
loop_
_entity.id
_entity.type
_entity.pdbx_description
1 polymer ?
#
loop_
_entity_poly.entity_id
_entity_poly.type
_entity_poly.pdbx_seq_one_letter_code
_entity_poly.pdbx_strand_id
1 'polypeptide(L)'
;MNSGKDTLSETFVRTEDLTEEQEAAVESANESAPDPHVGPANSELRAGDHNARYLYETALGALPTGVIHLCADGTFLGATSAMERMLGHPPGWEPPEGGLLELVHPDDQEVGIAALARLAGDPALEPWDSTTDSVDLRVRNADGDYRWLEARGTDLRQDSQIAGYLVSFTDVTSRVEATQYRSQFFR
;
A
#
# COMPACT_ATOMS: atom_id res chain seq x y z
N MET A 1 59.21 25.24 -21.20
CA MET A 1 58.73 24.47 -22.36
C MET A 1 57.45 23.80 -21.93
N ASN A 2 56.26 24.29 -22.30
CA ASN A 2 55.70 24.10 -23.64
C ASN A 2 54.94 25.36 -24.12
N SER A 3 55.13 25.67 -25.40
CA SER A 3 54.51 26.77 -26.15
C SER A 3 53.20 26.34 -26.80
N GLY A 4 52.39 27.33 -27.18
CA GLY A 4 51.39 27.25 -28.26
C GLY A 4 49.98 27.40 -27.72
N LYS A 5 49.44 28.63 -27.57
CA LYS A 5 48.83 29.47 -28.64
C LYS A 5 47.65 28.75 -29.31
N ASP A 6 46.43 29.25 -29.06
CA ASP A 6 45.71 29.95 -30.12
C ASP A 6 44.64 30.90 -29.55
N THR A 7 44.73 32.12 -30.06
CA THR A 7 43.88 33.29 -29.94
C THR A 7 42.62 33.15 -30.79
N LEU A 8 41.50 33.77 -30.39
CA LEU A 8 40.79 34.74 -31.23
C LEU A 8 39.74 35.50 -30.40
N SER A 9 39.83 36.83 -30.52
CA SER A 9 39.00 37.87 -29.91
C SER A 9 37.71 38.08 -30.70
N GLU A 10 36.66 38.45 -29.96
CA GLU A 10 35.56 39.38 -30.29
C GLU A 10 34.84 39.31 -31.64
N THR A 11 33.51 39.28 -31.59
CA THR A 11 32.67 40.35 -32.17
C THR A 11 31.28 40.31 -31.54
N PHE A 12 30.99 41.34 -30.75
CA PHE A 12 29.67 41.69 -30.21
C PHE A 12 28.86 42.32 -31.36
N VAL A 13 27.71 41.75 -31.74
CA VAL A 13 26.76 42.44 -32.62
C VAL A 13 25.54 42.84 -31.80
N ARG A 14 25.33 44.15 -31.82
CA ARG A 14 24.31 44.97 -31.19
C ARG A 14 22.91 44.56 -31.66
N THR A 15 21.99 44.43 -30.71
CA THR A 15 20.54 44.47 -30.95
C THR A 15 20.16 45.89 -31.37
N GLU A 16 19.68 46.06 -32.60
CA GLU A 16 18.96 47.27 -33.02
C GLU A 16 17.57 46.88 -33.52
N ASP A 17 16.59 47.46 -32.83
CA ASP A 17 15.34 48.04 -33.35
C ASP A 17 14.55 47.23 -34.40
N LEU A 18 13.49 46.56 -33.93
CA LEU A 18 12.35 46.23 -34.78
C LEU A 18 11.20 47.19 -34.41
N THR A 19 10.76 47.93 -35.42
CA THR A 19 9.66 48.90 -35.35
C THR A 19 8.31 48.23 -35.08
N GLU A 20 7.43 48.91 -34.31
CA GLU A 20 6.06 48.49 -33.91
C GLU A 20 5.10 48.10 -35.06
N GLU A 21 5.49 48.25 -36.33
CA GLU A 21 4.69 47.85 -37.50
C GLU A 21 4.96 46.41 -37.99
N GLN A 22 5.98 45.71 -37.47
CA GLN A 22 6.28 44.30 -37.82
C GLN A 22 5.68 43.29 -36.81
N GLU A 23 5.22 43.71 -35.63
CA GLU A 23 4.56 42.82 -34.65
C GLU A 23 3.12 42.47 -35.05
N ALA A 24 2.39 43.38 -35.70
CA ALA A 24 0.97 43.17 -36.02
C ALA A 24 0.71 42.16 -37.17
N ALA A 25 1.73 41.79 -37.96
CA ALA A 25 1.58 40.84 -39.08
C ALA A 25 1.87 39.37 -38.69
N VAL A 26 2.48 39.13 -37.52
CA VAL A 26 2.76 37.76 -37.02
C VAL A 26 1.57 37.21 -36.22
N GLU A 27 0.74 38.07 -35.65
CA GLU A 27 -0.36 37.66 -34.76
C GLU A 27 -1.66 37.27 -35.50
N SER A 28 -1.82 37.61 -36.78
CA SER A 28 -3.06 37.32 -37.54
C SER A 28 -3.01 36.10 -38.47
N ALA A 29 -1.96 35.26 -38.41
CA ALA A 29 -1.78 34.13 -39.34
C ALA A 29 -1.62 32.75 -38.68
N ASN A 30 -1.77 32.61 -37.36
CA ASN A 30 -1.64 31.32 -36.66
C ASN A 30 -2.98 30.68 -36.25
N GLU A 31 -4.04 30.96 -36.99
CA GLU A 31 -5.30 30.23 -36.91
C GLU A 31 -5.33 29.16 -38.02
N SER A 32 -4.53 28.10 -37.87
CA SER A 32 -4.54 27.00 -38.84
C SER A 32 -4.20 25.66 -38.20
N ALA A 33 -5.27 24.97 -37.77
CA ALA A 33 -5.44 23.54 -37.53
C ALA A 33 -4.52 22.81 -36.50
N PRO A 34 -5.09 22.00 -35.58
CA PRO A 34 -4.28 21.10 -34.75
C PRO A 34 -3.61 20.02 -35.62
N ASP A 35 -2.33 19.78 -35.36
CA ASP A 35 -1.53 18.68 -35.91
C ASP A 35 -2.22 17.33 -35.59
N PRO A 36 -2.61 16.51 -36.59
CA PRO A 36 -3.30 15.24 -36.36
C PRO A 36 -2.41 14.13 -35.78
N HIS A 37 -1.14 14.41 -35.45
CA HIS A 37 -0.21 13.42 -34.87
C HIS A 37 0.32 13.74 -33.46
N VAL A 38 -0.26 14.71 -32.75
CA VAL A 38 -0.07 14.84 -31.29
C VAL A 38 -1.23 14.16 -30.58
N GLY A 39 -1.07 12.87 -30.28
CA GLY A 39 -1.97 12.13 -29.37
C GLY A 39 -2.00 12.76 -27.97
N PRO A 40 -3.02 12.47 -27.15
CA PRO A 40 -3.24 13.14 -25.86
C PRO A 40 -2.15 12.77 -24.84
N ALA A 41 -1.02 13.46 -24.86
CA ALA A 41 0.13 13.17 -23.99
C ALA A 41 0.19 14.18 -22.82
N ASN A 42 -0.63 13.98 -21.77
CA ASN A 42 -0.26 14.14 -20.35
C ASN A 42 -1.43 14.08 -19.34
N SER A 43 -2.69 14.18 -19.76
CA SER A 43 -3.84 14.16 -18.85
C SER A 43 -4.27 12.74 -18.45
N GLU A 44 -4.11 11.77 -19.35
CA GLU A 44 -4.54 10.38 -19.13
C GLU A 44 -3.62 9.60 -18.17
N LEU A 45 -2.32 9.94 -18.13
CA LEU A 45 -1.37 9.26 -17.23
C LEU A 45 -1.63 9.61 -15.75
N ARG A 46 -2.01 10.86 -15.44
CA ARG A 46 -2.40 11.28 -14.08
C ARG A 46 -3.79 10.79 -13.68
N ALA A 47 -4.71 10.71 -14.64
CA ALA A 47 -6.04 10.15 -14.41
C ALA A 47 -6.00 8.63 -14.22
N GLY A 48 -5.10 7.92 -14.90
CA GLY A 48 -4.87 6.48 -14.75
C GLY A 48 -4.39 6.10 -13.36
N ASP A 49 -3.42 6.85 -12.81
CA ASP A 49 -2.88 6.61 -11.47
C ASP A 49 -3.89 6.96 -10.37
N HIS A 50 -4.65 8.05 -10.54
CA HIS A 50 -5.68 8.45 -9.58
C HIS A 50 -6.87 7.47 -9.58
N ASN A 51 -7.30 7.01 -10.77
CA ASN A 51 -8.37 6.04 -10.88
C ASN A 51 -7.94 4.67 -10.32
N ALA A 52 -6.72 4.23 -10.60
CA ALA A 52 -6.19 2.99 -10.02
C ALA A 52 -6.17 3.07 -8.49
N ARG A 53 -5.58 4.13 -7.92
CA ARG A 53 -5.53 4.33 -6.47
C ARG A 53 -6.93 4.36 -5.84
N TYR A 54 -7.84 5.14 -6.42
CA TYR A 54 -9.21 5.23 -5.94
C TYR A 54 -9.95 3.89 -6.01
N LEU A 55 -9.78 3.13 -7.10
CA LEU A 55 -10.36 1.79 -7.24
C LEU A 55 -9.78 0.82 -6.21
N TYR A 56 -8.48 0.86 -5.95
CA TYR A 56 -7.83 0.03 -4.92
C TYR A 56 -8.35 0.37 -3.52
N GLU A 57 -8.35 1.64 -3.14
CA GLU A 57 -8.84 2.10 -1.83
C GLU A 57 -10.34 1.76 -1.67
N THR A 58 -11.14 1.96 -2.71
CA THR A 58 -12.56 1.61 -2.71
C THR A 58 -12.77 0.10 -2.58
N ALA A 59 -12.03 -0.71 -3.33
CA ALA A 59 -12.14 -2.17 -3.29
C ALA A 59 -11.75 -2.71 -1.91
N LEU A 60 -10.60 -2.30 -1.36
CA LEU A 60 -10.17 -2.68 -0.01
C LEU A 60 -11.16 -2.19 1.06
N GLY A 61 -11.75 -1.01 0.86
CA GLY A 61 -12.77 -0.48 1.75
C GLY A 61 -14.10 -1.26 1.70
N ALA A 62 -14.46 -1.81 0.54
CA ALA A 62 -15.69 -2.58 0.33
C ALA A 62 -15.57 -4.05 0.76
N LEU A 63 -14.36 -4.61 0.76
CA LEU A 63 -14.12 -5.97 1.21
C LEU A 63 -14.18 -6.03 2.76
N PRO A 64 -14.80 -7.09 3.32
CA PRO A 64 -14.78 -7.34 4.77
C PRO A 64 -13.43 -7.95 5.21
N THR A 65 -12.33 -7.52 4.61
CA THR A 65 -10.97 -8.03 4.85
C THR A 65 -10.13 -6.92 5.44
N GLY A 66 -9.69 -7.10 6.68
CA GLY A 66 -8.65 -6.26 7.27
C GLY A 66 -7.30 -6.61 6.69
N VAL A 67 -6.45 -5.61 6.48
CA VAL A 67 -5.07 -5.82 6.07
C VAL A 67 -4.17 -4.96 6.95
N ILE A 68 -3.09 -5.54 7.46
CA ILE A 68 -2.05 -4.86 8.24
C ILE A 68 -0.71 -5.00 7.54
N HIS A 69 0.09 -3.93 7.63
CA HIS A 69 1.47 -3.89 7.18
C HIS A 69 2.38 -3.93 8.39
N LEU A 70 3.34 -4.86 8.36
CA LEU A 70 4.39 -4.99 9.36
C LEU A 70 5.76 -4.76 8.70
N CYS A 71 6.66 -4.11 9.42
CA CYS A 71 8.08 -4.12 9.11
C CYS A 71 8.65 -5.55 9.15
N ALA A 72 9.85 -5.74 8.58
CA ALA A 72 10.59 -6.99 8.66
C ALA A 72 10.93 -7.44 10.09
N ASP A 73 10.95 -6.53 11.07
CA ASP A 73 11.13 -6.81 12.49
C ASP A 73 9.82 -7.09 13.24
N GLY A 74 8.69 -7.09 12.54
CA GLY A 74 7.35 -7.30 13.10
C GLY A 74 6.66 -6.03 13.61
N THR A 75 7.30 -4.86 13.55
CA THR A 75 6.71 -3.59 13.97
C THR A 75 5.49 -3.25 13.12
N PHE A 76 4.39 -2.85 13.75
CA PHE A 76 3.19 -2.39 13.06
C PHE A 76 3.43 -1.05 12.35
N LEU A 77 3.15 -0.99 11.05
CA LEU A 77 3.27 0.21 10.24
C LEU A 77 1.94 0.83 9.86
N GLY A 78 0.87 0.03 9.85
CA GLY A 78 -0.45 0.53 9.53
C GLY A 78 -1.46 -0.57 9.19
N ALA A 79 -2.72 -0.15 9.06
CA ALA A 79 -3.83 -1.02 8.73
C ALA A 79 -4.77 -0.35 7.72
N THR A 80 -5.58 -1.16 7.06
CA THR A 80 -6.73 -0.66 6.29
C THR A 80 -7.85 -0.23 7.22
N SER A 81 -8.69 0.72 6.79
CA SER A 81 -9.88 1.11 7.56
C SER A 81 -10.89 -0.03 7.76
N ALA A 82 -10.79 -1.12 7.00
CA ALA A 82 -11.57 -2.33 7.23
C ALA A 82 -11.19 -3.01 8.55
N MET A 83 -9.89 -3.03 8.91
CA MET A 83 -9.43 -3.52 10.22
C MET A 83 -10.03 -2.69 11.36
N GLU A 84 -9.93 -1.37 11.25
CA GLU A 84 -10.42 -0.43 12.28
C GLU A 84 -11.91 -0.66 12.53
N ARG A 85 -12.73 -0.72 11.46
CA ARG A 85 -14.16 -1.00 11.58
C ARG A 85 -14.47 -2.39 12.12
N MET A 86 -13.72 -3.41 11.69
CA MET A 86 -13.93 -4.80 12.12
C MET A 86 -13.67 -4.98 13.62
N LEU A 87 -12.63 -4.32 14.13
CA LEU A 87 -12.25 -4.39 15.55
C LEU A 87 -12.77 -3.22 16.39
N GLY A 88 -13.54 -2.30 15.79
CA GLY A 88 -14.15 -1.17 16.49
C GLY A 88 -13.16 -0.08 16.92
N HIS A 89 -11.96 -0.06 16.35
CA HIS A 89 -10.96 0.96 16.66
C HIS A 89 -11.20 2.25 15.84
N PRO A 90 -10.88 3.43 16.40
CA PRO A 90 -10.99 4.69 15.67
C PRO A 90 -9.91 4.79 14.58
N PRO A 91 -10.13 5.65 13.55
CA PRO A 91 -9.11 5.93 12.55
C PRO A 91 -7.78 6.40 13.15
N GLY A 92 -6.67 5.82 12.70
CA GLY A 92 -5.33 6.14 13.19
C GLY A 92 -5.02 5.56 14.58
N TRP A 93 -5.79 4.58 15.02
CA TRP A 93 -5.45 3.80 16.21
C TRP A 93 -4.12 3.05 16.02
N GLU A 94 -3.32 3.02 17.08
CA GLU A 94 -2.06 2.29 17.13
C GLU A 94 -2.13 1.16 18.16
N PRO A 95 -1.42 0.04 17.95
CA PRO A 95 -1.39 -1.06 18.90
C PRO A 95 -0.72 -0.70 20.22
N PRO A 96 -0.94 -1.53 21.27
CA PRO A 96 -0.17 -1.45 22.51
C PRO A 96 1.34 -1.54 22.29
N GLU A 97 2.13 -1.20 23.32
CA GLU A 97 3.60 -1.15 23.23
C GLU A 97 4.23 -2.50 22.84
N GLY A 98 3.70 -3.64 23.31
CA GLY A 98 4.15 -4.97 22.86
C GLY A 98 3.54 -5.44 21.55
N GLY A 99 2.84 -4.56 20.82
CA GLY A 99 2.36 -4.78 19.46
C GLY A 99 1.04 -5.54 19.36
N LEU A 100 0.74 -5.99 18.14
CA LEU A 100 -0.55 -6.60 17.80
C LEU A 100 -0.82 -7.93 18.50
N LEU A 101 0.23 -8.68 18.88
CA LEU A 101 0.07 -9.95 19.60
C LEU A 101 -0.56 -9.77 20.98
N GLU A 102 -0.49 -8.57 21.58
CA GLU A 102 -1.20 -8.27 22.83
C GLU A 102 -2.73 -8.24 22.67
N LEU A 103 -3.23 -8.06 21.44
CA LEU A 103 -4.66 -8.18 21.16
C LEU A 103 -5.09 -9.64 21.02
N VAL A 104 -4.16 -10.56 20.76
CA VAL A 104 -4.46 -11.98 20.63
C VAL A 104 -4.75 -12.55 22.01
N HIS A 105 -5.80 -13.36 22.11
CA HIS A 105 -6.17 -14.07 23.32
C HIS A 105 -4.96 -14.85 23.87
N PRO A 106 -4.72 -14.86 25.19
CA PRO A 106 -3.54 -15.48 25.79
C PRO A 106 -3.26 -16.92 25.32
N ASP A 107 -4.29 -17.77 25.27
CA ASP A 107 -4.17 -19.15 24.78
C ASP A 107 -3.72 -19.28 23.30
N ASP A 108 -3.93 -18.24 22.50
CA ASP A 108 -3.67 -18.25 21.05
C ASP A 108 -2.36 -17.51 20.72
N GLN A 109 -1.68 -16.91 21.71
CA GLN A 109 -0.46 -16.12 21.49
C GLN A 109 0.69 -16.98 20.93
N GLU A 110 0.92 -18.17 21.48
CA GLU A 110 1.96 -19.08 20.99
C GLU A 110 1.71 -19.48 19.54
N VAL A 111 0.45 -19.69 19.18
CA VAL A 111 0.04 -20.03 17.81
C VAL A 111 0.33 -18.87 16.85
N GLY A 112 -0.01 -17.63 17.26
CA GLY A 112 0.31 -16.42 16.48
C GLY A 112 1.82 -16.19 16.31
N ILE A 113 2.61 -16.39 17.37
CA ILE A 113 4.08 -16.28 17.33
C ILE A 113 4.67 -17.31 16.37
N ALA A 114 4.23 -18.57 16.46
CA ALA A 114 4.70 -19.63 15.57
C ALA A 114 4.36 -19.33 14.10
N ALA A 115 3.17 -18.82 13.81
CA ALA A 115 2.78 -18.43 12.46
C ALA A 115 3.67 -17.30 11.90
N LEU A 116 3.96 -16.27 12.71
CA LEU A 116 4.88 -15.20 12.32
C LEU A 116 6.31 -15.69 12.12
N ALA A 117 6.80 -16.60 12.97
CA ALA A 117 8.13 -17.20 12.81
C ALA A 117 8.25 -18.02 11.52
N ARG A 118 7.22 -18.82 11.19
CA ARG A 118 7.13 -19.54 9.91
C ARG A 118 7.14 -18.57 8.72
N LEU A 119 6.35 -17.50 8.79
CA LEU A 119 6.30 -16.46 7.78
C LEU A 119 7.66 -15.75 7.63
N ALA A 120 8.38 -15.56 8.73
CA ALA A 120 9.71 -14.97 8.73
C ALA A 120 10.80 -15.90 8.15
N GLY A 121 10.46 -17.17 7.89
CA GLY A 121 11.38 -18.16 7.36
C GLY A 121 12.34 -18.71 8.42
N ASP A 122 11.86 -18.88 9.66
CA ASP A 122 12.63 -19.60 10.68
C ASP A 122 13.02 -21.00 10.17
N PRO A 123 14.32 -21.33 10.07
CA PRO A 123 14.78 -22.59 9.50
C PRO A 123 14.43 -23.81 10.35
N ALA A 124 14.01 -23.62 11.61
CA ALA A 124 13.59 -24.71 12.49
C ALA A 124 12.11 -25.11 12.29
N LEU A 125 11.35 -24.35 11.50
CA LEU A 125 9.92 -24.56 11.28
C LEU A 125 9.62 -24.88 9.82
N GLU A 126 8.50 -25.55 9.58
CA GLU A 126 8.00 -25.76 8.22
C GLU A 126 7.69 -24.40 7.58
N PRO A 127 8.13 -24.14 6.32
CA PRO A 127 7.89 -22.88 5.64
C PRO A 127 6.41 -22.51 5.60
N TRP A 128 6.14 -21.21 5.62
CA TRP A 128 4.80 -20.68 5.42
C TRP A 128 4.47 -20.58 3.93
N ASP A 129 3.36 -21.17 3.50
CA ASP A 129 2.81 -21.01 2.16
C ASP A 129 1.65 -20.01 2.18
N SER A 130 1.90 -18.79 1.68
CA SER A 130 0.89 -17.71 1.64
C SER A 130 -0.40 -18.05 0.88
N THR A 131 -0.42 -19.11 0.07
CA THR A 131 -1.60 -19.53 -0.70
C THR A 131 -2.47 -20.54 0.03
N THR A 132 -1.89 -21.34 0.93
CA THR A 132 -2.58 -22.47 1.59
C THR A 132 -2.63 -22.33 3.11
N ASP A 133 -1.63 -21.69 3.72
CA ASP A 133 -1.56 -21.52 5.17
C ASP A 133 -2.42 -20.33 5.64
N SER A 134 -3.15 -20.57 6.73
CA SER A 134 -3.88 -19.56 7.49
C SER A 134 -3.90 -19.95 8.96
N VAL A 135 -4.08 -18.97 9.84
CA VAL A 135 -4.22 -19.17 11.27
C VAL A 135 -5.48 -18.49 11.78
N ASP A 136 -6.27 -19.21 12.57
CA ASP A 136 -7.45 -18.66 13.23
C ASP A 136 -7.05 -18.22 14.65
N LEU A 137 -7.26 -16.94 14.97
CA LEU A 137 -6.90 -16.36 16.27
C LEU A 137 -8.09 -15.61 16.86
N ARG A 138 -8.26 -15.69 18.19
CA ARG A 138 -9.15 -14.78 18.91
C ARG A 138 -8.44 -13.45 19.12
N VAL A 139 -8.99 -12.38 18.54
CA VAL A 139 -8.44 -11.03 18.64
C VAL A 139 -9.42 -10.12 19.38
N ARG A 140 -8.92 -9.41 20.38
CA ARG A 140 -9.68 -8.49 21.22
C ARG A 140 -10.03 -7.23 20.42
N ASN A 141 -11.32 -6.89 20.41
CA ASN A 141 -11.83 -5.65 19.82
C ASN A 141 -11.74 -4.48 20.82
N ALA A 142 -12.14 -3.28 20.38
CA ALA A 142 -12.14 -2.08 21.21
C ALA A 142 -13.07 -2.15 22.43
N ASP A 143 -14.14 -2.95 22.37
CA ASP A 143 -15.09 -3.17 23.47
C ASP A 143 -14.57 -4.18 24.51
N GLY A 144 -13.48 -4.89 24.19
CA GLY A 144 -12.84 -5.90 25.06
C GLY A 144 -13.27 -7.34 24.80
N ASP A 145 -14.22 -7.56 23.88
CA ASP A 145 -14.66 -8.88 23.44
C ASP A 145 -13.70 -9.48 22.41
N TYR A 146 -13.71 -10.81 22.28
CA TYR A 146 -12.88 -11.52 21.29
C TYR A 146 -13.65 -11.86 20.02
N ARG A 147 -13.05 -11.60 18.87
CA ARG A 147 -13.50 -12.01 17.54
C ARG A 147 -12.58 -13.09 17.00
N TRP A 148 -13.14 -14.10 16.33
CA TRP A 148 -12.33 -15.07 15.59
C TRP A 148 -11.94 -14.48 14.25
N LEU A 149 -10.64 -14.34 14.02
CA LEU A 149 -10.08 -13.86 12.76
C LEU A 149 -9.28 -14.96 12.08
N GLU A 150 -9.61 -15.28 10.83
CA GLU A 150 -8.77 -16.11 9.97
C GLU A 150 -7.74 -15.22 9.29
N ALA A 151 -6.46 -15.37 9.63
CA ALA A 151 -5.35 -14.54 9.17
C ALA A 151 -4.44 -15.29 8.18
N ARG A 152 -3.98 -14.60 7.15
CA ARG A 152 -3.00 -15.06 6.15
C ARG A 152 -1.88 -14.05 5.99
N GLY A 153 -0.64 -14.52 6.18
CA GLY A 153 0.56 -13.72 5.97
C GLY A 153 1.15 -13.88 4.57
N THR A 154 1.75 -12.80 4.06
CA THR A 154 2.54 -12.77 2.84
C THR A 154 3.88 -12.10 3.14
N ASP A 155 4.97 -12.80 2.82
CA ASP A 155 6.33 -12.27 2.93
C ASP A 155 6.65 -11.41 1.71
N LEU A 156 6.83 -10.11 1.95
CA LEU A 156 7.16 -9.11 0.94
C LEU A 156 8.44 -8.36 1.35
N ARG A 157 9.34 -9.00 2.11
CA ARG A 157 10.61 -8.38 2.54
C ARG A 157 11.53 -8.02 1.38
N GLN A 158 11.42 -8.76 0.27
CA GLN A 158 12.18 -8.49 -0.96
C GLN A 158 11.49 -7.47 -1.88
N ASP A 159 10.27 -7.05 -1.56
CA ASP A 159 9.57 -6.02 -2.30
C ASP A 159 10.08 -4.63 -1.90
N SER A 160 10.45 -3.81 -2.88
CA SER A 160 11.06 -2.50 -2.65
C SER A 160 10.13 -1.45 -2.02
N GLN A 161 8.81 -1.63 -2.11
CA GLN A 161 7.82 -0.68 -1.59
C GLN A 161 7.31 -1.12 -0.22
N ILE A 162 7.11 -2.43 0.00
CA ILE A 162 6.58 -2.96 1.26
C ILE A 162 7.69 -3.26 2.27
N ALA A 163 8.80 -3.87 1.83
CA ALA A 163 9.97 -4.22 2.64
C ALA A 163 9.62 -4.88 4.01
N GLY A 164 8.62 -5.76 4.02
CA GLY A 164 8.07 -6.32 5.25
C GLY A 164 7.02 -7.41 5.02
N TYR A 165 6.01 -7.47 5.87
CA TYR A 165 4.94 -8.46 5.78
C TYR A 165 3.58 -7.78 5.58
N LEU A 166 2.73 -8.44 4.80
CA LEU A 166 1.32 -8.11 4.73
C LEU A 166 0.54 -9.24 5.40
N VAL A 167 -0.35 -8.90 6.34
CA VAL A 167 -1.27 -9.88 6.92
C VAL A 167 -2.69 -9.45 6.60
N SER A 168 -3.40 -10.31 5.90
CA SER A 168 -4.83 -10.15 5.63
C SER A 168 -5.63 -11.00 6.60
N PHE A 169 -6.81 -10.54 7.01
CA PHE A 169 -7.69 -11.33 7.87
C PHE A 169 -9.16 -11.03 7.66
N THR A 170 -9.99 -12.03 7.95
CA THR A 170 -11.46 -11.93 7.88
C THR A 170 -12.09 -12.36 9.19
N ASP A 171 -13.18 -11.69 9.59
CA ASP A 171 -13.97 -12.09 10.77
C ASP A 171 -14.76 -13.37 10.43
N VAL A 172 -14.45 -14.45 11.15
CA VAL A 172 -15.07 -15.77 10.99
C VAL A 172 -15.85 -16.16 12.25
N THR A 173 -16.11 -15.21 13.16
CA THR A 173 -16.84 -15.43 14.42
C THR A 173 -18.16 -16.16 14.19
N SER A 174 -19.00 -15.64 13.28
CA SER A 174 -20.30 -16.27 12.95
C SER A 174 -20.15 -17.71 12.43
N ARG A 175 -19.07 -18.02 11.69
CA ARG A 175 -18.80 -19.35 11.13
C ARG A 175 -18.38 -20.33 12.23
N VAL A 176 -17.51 -19.88 13.14
CA VAL A 176 -17.05 -20.67 14.29
C VAL A 176 -18.19 -20.92 15.26
N GLU A 177 -18.94 -19.89 15.62
CA GLU A 177 -20.11 -20.00 16.49
C GLU A 177 -21.14 -20.98 15.91
N ALA A 178 -21.50 -20.85 14.63
CA ALA A 178 -22.45 -21.76 13.99
C ALA A 178 -21.99 -23.23 14.02
N THR A 179 -20.69 -23.47 13.92
CA THR A 179 -20.10 -24.82 14.01
C THR A 179 -20.12 -25.35 15.44
N GLN A 180 -19.76 -24.51 16.42
CA GLN A 180 -19.79 -24.86 17.85
C GLN A 180 -21.21 -25.14 18.35
N TYR A 181 -22.20 -24.34 17.94
CA TYR A 181 -23.62 -24.59 18.23
C TYR A 181 -24.10 -25.92 17.62
N ARG A 182 -23.69 -26.26 16.38
CA ARG A 182 -24.01 -27.56 15.77
C ARG A 182 -23.40 -28.75 16.51
N SER A 183 -22.21 -28.59 17.08
CA SER A 183 -21.53 -29.65 17.84
C SER A 183 -22.09 -29.87 19.24
N GLN A 184 -22.66 -28.85 19.89
CA GLN A 184 -23.25 -28.97 21.23
C GLN A 184 -24.68 -29.53 21.25
N PHE A 185 -25.47 -29.31 20.20
CA PHE A 185 -26.87 -29.76 20.15
C PHE A 185 -27.08 -31.17 19.59
N PHE A 186 -26.02 -31.84 19.12
CA PHE A 186 -26.08 -33.20 18.56
C PHE A 186 -25.44 -34.27 19.46
N ARG A 187 -25.54 -34.11 20.79
CA ARG A 187 -25.09 -35.13 21.76
C ARG A 187 -26.24 -35.75 22.54
#